data_AF-A0A9D9HRX6-F1
#
_entry.id   AF-A0A9D9HRX6-F1
#
_cell.length_a   1.000
_cell.length_b   1.000
_cell.length_c   1.000
_cell.angle_alpha   90.00
_cell.angle_beta   90.00
_cell.angle_gamma   90.00
#
_symmetry.space_group_name_H-M   'P 1'
#
loop_
_entity.id
_entity.type
_entity.pdbx_description
1 polymer ?
#
loop_
_entity_poly.entity_id
_entity_poly.type
_entity_poly.pdbx_seq_one_letter_code
_entity_poly.pdbx_strand_id
1 'polypeptide(L)'
;EKENAKLKAENERMKKAFVDAVKDKADERTKALVAEKQKAEAERDRALVQSCSLAVERDKAVWQLQEQKDGERQRISQAVSQATAEKDKTIRLLQSTLKASRHILNVLADMLYKASEVFRRAIDAIIHFGTEQHKSFFAPSEAADIKSVMQEYGETTEQQNMVGAWLCDYAERRQPVDGIKHRHTLKEVGDVADGKYDWKINSIQNNIRM
;
A
#
# COMPACT_ATOMS: atom_id res chain seq x y z
N GLU A 1 -30.16 -48.26 98.24
CA GLU A 1 -28.81 -47.66 98.13
C GLU A 1 -27.79 -48.44 97.27
N LYS A 2 -27.71 -49.78 97.36
CA LYS A 2 -26.70 -50.58 96.59
C LYS A 2 -26.79 -50.48 95.05
N GLU A 3 -27.98 -50.31 94.49
CA GLU A 3 -28.20 -50.26 93.04
C GLU A 3 -27.74 -48.93 92.43
N ASN A 4 -27.97 -47.82 93.14
CA ASN A 4 -27.55 -46.49 92.72
C ASN A 4 -26.01 -46.35 92.71
N ALA A 5 -25.31 -47.02 93.63
CA ALA A 5 -23.86 -47.11 93.64
C ALA A 5 -23.29 -47.94 92.46
N LYS A 6 -23.98 -49.02 92.06
CA LYS A 6 -23.62 -49.82 90.88
C LYS A 6 -23.77 -49.03 89.58
N LEU A 7 -24.91 -48.35 89.39
CA LEU A 7 -25.16 -47.50 88.23
C LEU A 7 -24.18 -46.33 88.12
N LYS A 8 -23.76 -45.76 89.25
CA LYS A 8 -22.73 -44.71 89.28
C LYS A 8 -21.36 -45.24 88.83
N ALA A 9 -20.96 -46.42 89.29
CA ALA A 9 -19.72 -47.06 88.87
C ALA A 9 -19.72 -47.46 87.38
N GLU A 10 -20.87 -47.93 86.88
CA GLU A 10 -21.05 -48.27 85.47
C GLU A 10 -21.05 -47.04 84.57
N ASN A 11 -21.70 -45.94 84.98
CA ASN A 11 -21.62 -44.65 84.28
C ASN A 11 -20.19 -44.12 84.19
N GLU A 12 -19.41 -44.23 85.26
CA GLU A 12 -18.01 -43.79 85.25
C GLU A 12 -17.14 -44.67 84.34
N ARG A 13 -17.39 -45.99 84.29
CA ARG A 13 -16.73 -46.88 83.31
C ARG A 13 -17.12 -46.52 81.87
N MET A 14 -18.39 -46.24 81.63
CA MET A 14 -18.90 -45.89 80.31
C MET A 14 -18.35 -44.54 79.83
N LYS A 15 -18.27 -43.54 80.71
CA LYS A 15 -17.60 -42.26 80.42
C LYS A 15 -16.13 -42.45 80.07
N LYS A 16 -15.40 -43.27 80.84
CA LYS A 16 -13.99 -43.54 80.59
C LYS A 16 -13.79 -44.26 79.24
N ALA A 17 -14.57 -45.30 78.98
CA ALA A 17 -14.53 -46.04 77.71
C ALA A 17 -14.92 -45.15 76.51
N PHE A 18 -15.87 -44.23 76.68
CA PHE A 18 -16.22 -43.25 75.64
C PHE A 18 -15.07 -42.28 75.36
N VAL A 19 -14.44 -41.73 76.40
CA VAL A 19 -13.27 -40.84 76.25
C VAL A 19 -12.13 -41.56 75.55
N ASP A 20 -11.84 -42.82 75.92
CA ASP A 20 -10.80 -43.63 75.30
C ASP A 20 -11.12 -43.93 73.82
N ALA A 21 -12.36 -44.34 73.51
CA ALA A 21 -12.79 -44.61 72.13
C ALA A 21 -12.77 -43.35 71.24
N VAL A 22 -13.12 -42.19 71.80
CA VAL A 22 -13.01 -40.90 71.09
C VAL A 22 -11.56 -40.56 70.81
N LYS A 23 -10.65 -40.82 71.76
CA LYS A 23 -9.20 -40.61 71.61
C LYS A 23 -8.64 -41.50 70.50
N ASP A 24 -8.96 -42.79 70.53
CA ASP A 24 -8.49 -43.75 69.53
C ASP A 24 -8.97 -43.35 68.12
N LYS A 25 -10.24 -42.94 67.99
CA LYS A 25 -10.79 -42.50 66.69
C LYS A 25 -10.18 -41.19 66.22
N ALA A 26 -9.88 -40.27 67.14
CA ALA A 26 -9.19 -39.02 66.83
C ALA A 26 -7.76 -39.30 66.34
N ASP A 27 -7.04 -40.23 66.98
CA ASP A 27 -5.68 -40.63 66.60
C ASP A 27 -5.66 -41.34 65.24
N GLU A 28 -6.60 -42.25 64.97
CA GLU A 28 -6.76 -42.88 63.65
C GLU A 28 -6.98 -41.84 62.54
N ARG A 29 -7.91 -40.90 62.75
CA ARG A 29 -8.20 -39.85 61.78
C ARG A 29 -7.01 -38.91 61.59
N THR A 30 -6.29 -38.59 62.66
CA THR A 30 -5.09 -37.76 62.60
C THR A 30 -4.00 -38.45 61.78
N LYS A 31 -3.76 -39.75 62.00
CA LYS A 31 -2.80 -40.53 61.21
C LYS A 31 -3.18 -40.58 59.72
N ALA A 32 -4.45 -40.81 59.41
CA ALA A 32 -4.94 -40.82 58.03
C ALA A 32 -4.78 -39.44 57.36
N LEU A 33 -5.12 -38.36 58.07
CA LEU A 33 -5.02 -36.99 57.55
C LEU A 33 -3.56 -36.58 57.33
N VAL A 34 -2.63 -37.01 58.19
CA VAL A 34 -1.20 -36.80 58.01
C VAL A 34 -0.67 -37.55 56.77
N ALA A 35 -1.10 -38.80 56.56
CA ALA A 35 -0.69 -39.57 55.38
C ALA A 35 -1.21 -38.94 54.07
N GLU A 36 -2.47 -38.53 54.02
CA GLU A 36 -3.03 -37.83 52.85
C GLU A 36 -2.35 -36.49 52.60
N LYS A 37 -2.04 -35.72 53.66
CA LYS A 37 -1.27 -34.47 53.54
C LYS A 37 0.10 -34.73 52.91
N GLN A 38 0.84 -35.74 53.38
CA GLN A 38 2.15 -36.09 52.82
C GLN A 38 2.07 -36.49 51.34
N LYS A 39 1.03 -37.25 50.97
CA LYS A 39 0.80 -37.63 49.57
C LYS A 39 0.52 -36.41 48.70
N ALA A 40 -0.36 -35.50 49.14
CA ALA A 40 -0.66 -34.26 48.44
C ALA A 40 0.56 -33.34 48.31
N GLU A 41 1.40 -33.24 49.34
CA GLU A 41 2.67 -32.50 49.29
C GLU A 41 3.63 -33.09 48.27
N ALA A 42 3.77 -34.43 48.23
CA ALA A 42 4.62 -35.10 47.24
C ALA A 42 4.11 -34.91 45.79
N GLU A 43 2.80 -34.94 45.56
CA GLU A 43 2.22 -34.66 44.24
C GLU A 43 2.44 -33.20 43.83
N ARG A 44 2.24 -32.26 44.75
CA ARG A 44 2.52 -30.84 44.53
C ARG A 44 3.98 -30.61 44.17
N ASP A 45 4.92 -31.20 44.91
CA ASP A 45 6.35 -31.03 44.68
C ASP A 45 6.76 -31.61 43.32
N ARG A 46 6.20 -32.75 42.91
CA ARG A 46 6.40 -33.31 41.56
C ARG A 46 5.87 -32.37 40.48
N ALA A 47 4.66 -31.82 40.65
CA ALA A 47 4.07 -30.88 39.71
C ALA A 47 4.89 -29.58 39.61
N LEU A 48 5.43 -29.10 40.73
CA LEU A 48 6.31 -27.93 40.74
C LEU A 48 7.60 -28.16 39.97
N VAL A 49 8.26 -29.31 40.16
CA VAL A 49 9.48 -29.65 39.40
C VAL A 49 9.20 -29.71 37.90
N GLN A 50 8.09 -30.34 37.50
CA GLN A 50 7.67 -30.39 36.10
C GLN A 50 7.38 -29.00 35.54
N SER A 51 6.65 -28.16 36.29
CA SER A 51 6.34 -26.79 35.88
C SER A 51 7.60 -25.95 35.69
N CYS A 52 8.57 -26.06 36.60
CA CYS A 52 9.87 -25.39 36.49
C CYS A 52 10.64 -25.86 35.25
N SER A 53 10.65 -27.16 34.95
CA SER A 53 11.31 -27.69 33.74
C SER A 53 10.67 -27.15 32.46
N LEU A 54 9.34 -27.17 32.38
CA LEU A 54 8.60 -26.67 31.22
C LEU A 54 8.79 -25.15 31.04
N ALA A 55 8.88 -24.39 32.13
CA ALA A 55 9.15 -22.96 32.08
C ALA A 55 10.52 -22.66 31.45
N VAL A 56 11.56 -23.41 31.83
CA VAL A 56 12.91 -23.27 31.26
C VAL A 56 12.93 -23.62 29.78
N GLU A 57 12.27 -24.71 29.37
CA GLU A 57 12.18 -25.09 27.95
C GLU A 57 11.44 -24.04 27.13
N ARG A 58 10.33 -23.52 27.66
CA ARG A 58 9.57 -22.44 27.02
C ARG A 58 10.42 -21.18 26.87
N ASP A 59 11.14 -20.77 27.90
CA ASP A 59 11.95 -19.55 27.87
C ASP A 59 13.10 -19.70 26.86
N LYS A 60 13.70 -20.89 26.75
CA LYS A 60 14.69 -21.22 25.72
C LYS A 60 14.11 -21.13 24.31
N ALA A 61 12.91 -21.69 24.08
CA ALA A 61 12.24 -21.64 22.79
C ALA A 61 11.87 -20.19 22.40
N VAL A 62 11.38 -19.39 23.36
CA VAL A 62 11.09 -17.96 23.15
C VAL A 62 12.35 -17.20 22.77
N TRP A 63 13.47 -17.43 23.47
CA TRP A 63 14.74 -16.79 23.15
C TRP A 63 15.20 -17.11 21.72
N GLN A 64 15.15 -18.39 21.31
CA GLN A 64 15.52 -18.81 19.96
C GLN A 64 14.63 -18.18 18.87
N LEU A 65 13.32 -18.14 19.11
CA LEU A 65 12.38 -17.53 18.18
C LEU A 65 12.61 -16.02 18.05
N GLN A 66 12.94 -15.35 19.16
CA GLN A 66 13.22 -13.91 19.14
C GLN A 66 14.51 -13.61 18.36
N GLU A 67 15.57 -14.39 18.58
CA GLU A 67 16.83 -14.27 17.83
C GLU A 67 16.62 -14.50 16.33
N GLN A 68 15.86 -15.53 15.95
CA GLN A 68 15.52 -15.80 14.55
C GLN A 68 14.71 -14.65 13.95
N LYS A 69 13.69 -14.17 14.67
CA LYS A 69 12.84 -13.07 14.22
C LYS A 69 13.65 -11.80 13.96
N ASP A 70 14.58 -11.46 14.85
CA ASP A 70 15.40 -10.25 14.72
C ASP A 70 16.42 -10.40 13.58
N GLY A 71 17.02 -11.58 13.41
CA GLY A 71 17.89 -11.88 12.28
C GLY A 71 17.17 -11.82 10.92
N GLU A 72 15.98 -12.43 10.82
CA GLU A 72 15.15 -12.36 9.61
C GLU A 72 14.70 -10.93 9.32
N ARG A 73 14.27 -10.18 10.36
CA ARG A 73 13.91 -8.77 10.21
C ARG A 73 15.08 -7.95 9.66
N GLN A 74 16.29 -8.19 10.14
CA GLN A 74 17.49 -7.51 9.64
C GLN A 74 17.78 -7.86 8.17
N ARG A 75 17.73 -9.15 7.80
CA ARG A 75 17.92 -9.62 6.42
C ARG A 75 16.89 -9.01 5.47
N ILE A 76 15.62 -9.04 5.85
CA ILE A 76 14.52 -8.44 5.09
C ILE A 76 14.76 -6.93 4.92
N SER A 77 15.08 -6.23 6.01
CA SER A 77 15.35 -4.79 5.95
C SER A 77 16.51 -4.44 5.03
N GLN A 78 17.58 -5.22 5.05
CA GLN A 78 18.74 -5.03 4.18
C GLN A 78 18.38 -5.29 2.71
N ALA A 79 17.72 -6.41 2.41
CA ALA A 79 17.29 -6.76 1.06
C ALA A 79 16.33 -5.70 0.48
N VAL A 80 15.36 -5.25 1.26
CA VAL A 80 14.42 -4.19 0.85
C VAL A 80 15.14 -2.87 0.60
N SER A 81 16.09 -2.49 1.46
CA SER A 81 16.85 -1.25 1.30
C SER A 81 17.74 -1.29 0.05
N GLN A 82 18.38 -2.42 -0.22
CA GLN A 82 19.19 -2.63 -1.42
C GLN A 82 18.35 -2.57 -2.70
N ALA A 83 17.26 -3.35 -2.75
CA ALA A 83 16.35 -3.35 -3.89
C ALA A 83 15.73 -1.96 -4.15
N THR A 84 15.38 -1.24 -3.08
CA THR A 84 14.86 0.13 -3.19
C THR A 84 15.93 1.08 -3.73
N ALA A 85 17.16 1.00 -3.23
CA ALA A 85 18.27 1.83 -3.71
C ALA A 85 18.62 1.58 -5.18
N GLU A 86 18.58 0.32 -5.63
CA GLU A 86 18.77 -0.04 -7.04
C GLU A 86 17.65 0.50 -7.93
N LYS A 87 16.39 0.29 -7.52
CA LYS A 87 15.24 0.85 -8.22
C LYS A 87 15.33 2.38 -8.33
N ASP A 88 15.70 3.06 -7.24
CA ASP A 88 15.82 4.52 -7.22
C ASP A 88 16.94 5.03 -8.13
N LYS A 89 18.06 4.30 -8.24
CA LYS A 89 19.11 4.61 -9.22
C LYS A 89 18.56 4.55 -10.65
N THR A 90 17.82 3.50 -10.98
CA THR A 90 17.19 3.33 -12.31
C THR A 90 16.16 4.42 -12.59
N ILE A 91 15.31 4.76 -11.61
CA ILE A 91 14.34 5.85 -11.74
C ILE A 91 15.05 7.18 -12.01
N ARG A 92 16.12 7.51 -11.26
CA ARG A 92 16.88 8.75 -11.49
C ARG A 92 17.52 8.80 -12.88
N LEU A 93 18.05 7.67 -13.37
CA LEU A 93 18.62 7.58 -14.72
C LEU A 93 17.53 7.84 -15.77
N LEU A 94 16.41 7.13 -15.69
CA LEU A 94 15.28 7.30 -16.62
C LEU A 94 14.73 8.73 -16.60
N GLN A 95 14.59 9.34 -15.42
CA GLN A 95 14.15 10.73 -15.29
C GLN A 95 15.14 11.71 -15.92
N SER A 96 16.44 11.47 -15.76
CA SER A 96 17.49 12.32 -16.35
C SER A 96 17.48 12.20 -17.87
N THR A 97 17.38 10.98 -18.40
CA THR A 97 17.23 10.72 -19.84
C THR A 97 15.97 11.38 -20.39
N LEU A 98 14.81 11.20 -19.74
CA LEU A 98 13.55 11.82 -20.17
C LEU A 98 13.64 13.35 -20.16
N LYS A 99 14.30 13.94 -19.16
CA LYS A 99 14.53 15.39 -19.09
C LYS A 99 15.39 15.87 -20.26
N ALA A 100 16.45 15.13 -20.62
CA ALA A 100 17.28 15.42 -21.77
C ALA A 100 16.50 15.31 -23.09
N SER A 101 15.75 14.22 -23.28
CA SER A 101 14.88 14.03 -24.45
C SER A 101 13.85 15.15 -24.57
N ARG A 102 13.20 15.56 -23.47
CA ARG A 102 12.26 16.69 -23.47
C ARG A 102 12.94 18.01 -23.83
N HIS A 103 14.18 18.23 -23.38
CA HIS A 103 14.94 19.41 -23.78
C HIS A 103 15.24 19.42 -25.28
N ILE A 104 15.64 18.27 -25.85
CA ILE A 104 15.86 18.12 -27.29
C ILE A 104 14.57 18.40 -28.08
N LEU A 105 13.45 17.79 -27.68
CA LEU A 105 12.15 18.03 -28.34
C LEU A 105 11.76 19.50 -28.32
N ASN A 106 11.98 20.19 -27.20
CA ASN A 106 11.72 21.63 -27.10
C ASN A 106 12.60 22.45 -28.05
N VAL A 107 13.90 22.11 -28.14
CA VAL A 107 14.82 22.78 -29.06
C VAL A 107 14.41 22.54 -30.51
N LEU A 108 14.00 21.32 -30.87
CA LEU A 108 13.47 21.00 -32.20
C LEU A 108 12.19 21.79 -32.51
N ALA A 109 11.25 21.85 -31.57
CA ALA A 109 10.04 22.66 -31.71
C ALA A 109 10.37 24.16 -31.88
N ASP A 110 11.35 24.68 -31.14
CA ASP A 110 11.81 26.07 -31.27
C ASP A 110 12.41 26.35 -32.67
N MET A 111 13.09 25.38 -33.27
CA MET A 111 13.57 25.49 -34.65
C MET A 111 12.43 25.39 -35.66
N LEU A 112 11.54 24.39 -35.53
CA LEU A 112 10.39 24.20 -36.41
C LEU A 112 9.45 25.39 -36.41
N TYR A 113 9.21 26.00 -35.24
CA TYR A 113 8.41 27.22 -35.12
C TYR A 113 9.00 28.40 -35.90
N LYS A 114 10.33 28.48 -36.00
CA LYS A 114 11.02 29.54 -36.77
C LYS A 114 11.11 29.23 -38.26
N ALA A 115 11.27 27.96 -38.62
CA ALA A 115 11.60 27.54 -39.98
C ALA A 115 10.38 27.06 -40.81
N SER A 116 9.36 26.48 -40.17
CA SER A 116 8.16 25.94 -40.84
C SER A 116 6.96 26.85 -40.59
N GLU A 117 6.43 27.42 -41.67
CA GLU A 117 5.23 28.26 -41.60
C GLU A 117 3.98 27.47 -41.20
N VAL A 118 3.83 26.24 -41.71
CA VAL A 118 2.69 25.36 -41.36
C VAL A 118 2.75 25.00 -39.87
N PHE A 119 3.94 24.66 -39.36
CA PHE A 119 4.14 24.38 -37.94
C PHE A 119 3.85 25.60 -37.07
N ARG A 120 4.34 26.78 -37.47
CA ARG A 120 4.08 28.04 -36.75
C ARG A 120 2.59 28.35 -36.70
N ARG A 121 1.87 28.27 -37.83
CA ARG A 121 0.42 28.50 -37.88
C ARG A 121 -0.37 27.50 -37.03
N ALA A 122 0.03 26.24 -37.02
CA ALA A 122 -0.58 25.23 -36.15
C ALA A 122 -0.40 25.57 -34.65
N ILE A 123 0.81 25.94 -34.23
CA ILE A 123 1.07 26.35 -32.84
C ILE A 123 0.33 27.63 -32.47
N ASP A 124 0.35 28.64 -33.34
CA ASP A 124 -0.36 29.90 -33.10
C ASP A 124 -1.88 29.68 -32.98
N ALA A 125 -2.44 28.78 -33.80
CA ALA A 125 -3.85 28.38 -33.70
C ALA A 125 -4.18 27.70 -32.35
N ILE A 126 -3.32 26.82 -31.86
CA ILE A 126 -3.48 26.14 -30.56
C ILE A 126 -3.39 27.14 -29.41
N ILE A 127 -2.39 28.04 -29.44
CA ILE A 127 -2.23 29.11 -28.43
C ILE A 127 -3.45 30.03 -28.42
N HIS A 128 -3.88 30.47 -29.60
CA HIS A 128 -5.04 31.34 -29.76
C HIS A 128 -6.30 30.66 -29.21
N PHE A 129 -6.54 29.39 -29.56
CA PHE A 129 -7.66 28.60 -29.04
C PHE A 129 -7.62 28.48 -27.50
N GLY A 130 -6.45 28.20 -26.93
CA GLY A 130 -6.29 28.05 -25.48
C GLY A 130 -6.48 29.35 -24.68
N THR A 131 -6.25 30.50 -25.30
CA THR A 131 -6.30 31.82 -24.65
C THR A 131 -7.63 32.55 -24.88
N GLU A 132 -8.35 32.21 -25.94
CA GLU A 132 -9.64 32.81 -26.23
C GLU A 132 -10.76 32.32 -25.31
N GLN A 133 -11.54 33.26 -24.79
CA GLN A 133 -12.64 32.97 -23.88
C GLN A 133 -13.83 32.31 -24.58
N HIS A 134 -14.11 32.72 -25.83
CA HIS A 134 -15.35 32.36 -26.54
C HIS A 134 -15.17 31.38 -27.71
N LYS A 135 -13.94 30.91 -27.96
CA LYS A 135 -13.70 29.93 -29.03
C LYS A 135 -13.93 28.52 -28.52
N SER A 136 -14.80 27.78 -29.21
CA SER A 136 -15.20 26.42 -28.84
C SER A 136 -14.73 25.36 -29.83
N PHE A 137 -14.40 25.74 -31.07
CA PHE A 137 -13.89 24.84 -32.11
C PHE A 137 -12.81 25.53 -32.94
N PHE A 138 -11.92 24.76 -33.56
CA PHE A 138 -10.93 25.28 -34.50
C PHE A 138 -11.61 25.74 -35.80
N ALA A 139 -11.17 26.85 -36.36
CA ALA A 139 -11.53 27.22 -37.72
C ALA A 139 -11.02 26.12 -38.68
N PRO A 140 -11.70 25.85 -39.80
CA PRO A 140 -11.28 24.77 -40.69
C PRO A 140 -9.86 24.92 -41.24
N SER A 141 -9.37 26.15 -41.43
CA SER A 141 -7.98 26.42 -41.83
C SER A 141 -6.98 26.09 -40.72
N GLU A 142 -7.32 26.41 -39.46
CA GLU A 142 -6.50 26.07 -38.29
C GLU A 142 -6.44 24.56 -38.07
N ALA A 143 -7.59 23.88 -38.18
CA ALA A 143 -7.66 22.42 -38.13
C ALA A 143 -6.86 21.76 -39.27
N ALA A 144 -6.87 22.36 -40.47
CA ALA A 144 -6.08 21.87 -41.60
C ALA A 144 -4.57 22.00 -41.36
N ASP A 145 -4.10 23.13 -40.82
CA ASP A 145 -2.68 23.33 -40.50
C ASP A 145 -2.22 22.36 -39.40
N ILE A 146 -3.00 22.20 -38.32
CA ILE A 146 -2.73 21.23 -37.25
C ILE A 146 -2.67 19.81 -37.80
N LYS A 147 -3.65 19.44 -38.63
CA LYS A 147 -3.70 18.11 -39.25
C LYS A 147 -2.52 17.85 -40.17
N SER A 148 -2.09 18.85 -40.95
CA SER A 148 -0.93 18.73 -41.82
C SER A 148 0.35 18.42 -41.02
N VAL A 149 0.56 19.08 -39.89
CA VAL A 149 1.71 18.81 -39.00
C VAL A 149 1.64 17.41 -38.42
N MET A 150 0.46 16.97 -37.96
CA MET A 150 0.28 15.63 -37.43
C MET A 150 0.60 14.56 -38.48
N GLN A 151 0.15 14.73 -39.72
CA GLN A 151 0.40 13.80 -40.82
C GLN A 151 1.86 13.80 -41.29
N GLU A 152 2.56 14.93 -41.17
CA GLU A 152 3.99 15.03 -41.50
C GLU A 152 4.87 14.24 -40.52
N TYR A 153 4.49 14.22 -39.23
CA TYR A 153 5.28 13.59 -38.17
C TYR A 153 4.66 12.30 -37.60
N GLY A 154 3.53 11.83 -38.15
CA GLY A 154 2.80 10.66 -37.66
C GLY A 154 2.11 9.90 -38.79
N GLU A 155 2.47 8.62 -38.93
CA GLU A 155 1.93 7.72 -39.95
C GLU A 155 0.56 7.14 -39.54
N THR A 156 0.40 6.85 -38.25
CA THR A 156 -0.83 6.29 -37.69
C THR A 156 -1.63 7.34 -36.92
N THR A 157 -2.94 7.13 -36.78
CA THR A 157 -3.80 8.00 -35.95
C THR A 157 -3.33 8.09 -34.50
N GLU A 158 -2.73 7.03 -33.96
CA GLU A 158 -2.13 7.03 -32.62
C GLU A 158 -0.89 7.94 -32.55
N GLN A 159 -0.01 7.86 -33.55
CA GLN A 159 1.14 8.77 -33.65
C GLN A 159 0.70 10.21 -33.86
N GLN A 160 -0.32 10.46 -34.67
CA GLN A 160 -0.91 11.78 -34.89
C GLN A 160 -1.48 12.36 -33.59
N ASN A 161 -2.14 11.54 -32.77
CA ASN A 161 -2.61 11.93 -31.45
C ASN A 161 -1.44 12.28 -30.51
N MET A 162 -0.35 11.50 -30.52
CA MET A 162 0.85 11.81 -29.74
C MET A 162 1.53 13.12 -30.19
N VAL A 163 1.62 13.36 -31.50
CA VAL A 163 2.11 14.63 -32.06
C VAL A 163 1.20 15.78 -31.65
N GLY A 164 -0.12 15.60 -31.71
CA GLY A 164 -1.10 16.58 -31.24
C GLY A 164 -0.94 16.97 -29.78
N ALA A 165 -0.77 15.98 -28.90
CA ALA A 165 -0.49 16.22 -27.49
C ALA A 165 0.83 17.00 -27.30
N TRP A 166 1.87 16.64 -28.04
CA TRP A 166 3.15 17.34 -28.01
C TRP A 166 3.04 18.80 -28.50
N LEU A 167 2.25 19.09 -29.53
CA LEU A 167 1.98 20.46 -29.98
C LEU A 167 1.27 21.28 -28.89
N CYS A 168 0.33 20.68 -28.17
CA CYS A 168 -0.36 21.32 -27.04
C CYS A 168 0.59 21.64 -25.90
N ASP A 169 1.43 20.68 -25.50
CA ASP A 169 2.43 20.86 -24.44
C ASP A 169 3.43 21.98 -24.80
N TYR A 170 3.85 22.05 -26.06
CA TYR A 170 4.75 23.10 -26.54
C TYR A 170 4.07 24.47 -26.58
N ALA A 171 2.81 24.53 -27.03
CA ALA A 171 2.00 25.75 -27.02
C ALA A 171 1.82 26.31 -25.61
N GLU A 172 1.49 25.47 -24.63
CA GLU A 172 1.31 25.88 -23.24
C GLU A 172 2.62 26.36 -22.59
N ARG A 173 3.76 25.75 -22.93
CA ARG A 173 5.08 26.23 -22.50
C ARG A 173 5.32 27.67 -22.97
N ARG A 174 4.85 28.03 -24.17
CA ARG A 174 4.98 29.39 -24.71
C ARG A 174 3.98 30.34 -24.09
N GLN A 175 2.74 29.91 -23.91
CA GLN A 175 1.69 30.71 -23.29
C GLN A 175 0.88 29.85 -22.33
N PRO A 176 1.10 29.99 -21.01
CA PRO A 176 0.36 29.25 -20.01
C PRO A 176 -1.14 29.52 -20.09
N VAL A 177 -1.94 28.46 -20.01
CA VAL A 177 -3.40 28.51 -19.98
C VAL A 177 -3.92 27.80 -18.74
N ASP A 178 -5.18 28.02 -18.37
CA ASP A 178 -5.80 27.30 -17.26
C ASP A 178 -5.95 25.80 -17.59
N GLY A 179 -5.94 24.94 -16.57
CA GLY A 179 -6.02 23.48 -16.73
C GLY A 179 -7.31 23.02 -17.42
N ILE A 180 -8.42 23.76 -17.27
CA ILE A 180 -9.67 23.48 -17.98
C ILE A 180 -9.50 23.74 -19.47
N LYS A 181 -8.85 24.85 -19.83
CA LYS A 181 -8.58 25.22 -21.23
C LYS A 181 -7.58 24.26 -21.86
N HIS A 182 -6.50 23.90 -21.17
CA HIS A 182 -5.55 22.87 -21.64
C HIS A 182 -6.26 21.56 -21.99
N ARG A 183 -7.14 21.06 -21.10
CA ARG A 183 -7.90 19.82 -21.34
C ARG A 183 -8.85 19.92 -22.54
N HIS A 184 -9.49 21.08 -22.73
CA HIS A 184 -10.35 21.31 -23.88
C HIS A 184 -9.52 21.37 -25.17
N THR A 185 -8.41 22.12 -25.18
CA THR A 185 -7.50 22.19 -26.33
C THR A 185 -6.99 20.80 -26.74
N LEU A 186 -6.55 19.97 -25.78
CA LEU A 186 -6.14 18.59 -26.06
C LEU A 186 -7.24 17.77 -26.72
N LYS A 187 -8.49 17.93 -26.25
CA LYS A 187 -9.64 17.22 -26.83
C LYS A 187 -9.90 17.67 -28.26
N GLU A 188 -9.90 18.97 -28.54
CA GLU A 188 -10.15 19.48 -29.89
C GLU A 188 -9.03 19.09 -30.86
N VAL A 189 -7.78 19.11 -30.39
CA VAL A 189 -6.63 18.66 -31.19
C VAL A 189 -6.72 17.15 -31.44
N GLY A 190 -7.16 16.35 -30.46
CA GLY A 190 -7.46 14.92 -30.67
C GLY A 190 -8.59 14.70 -31.68
N ASP A 191 -9.63 15.53 -31.64
CA ASP A 191 -10.74 15.49 -32.60
C ASP A 191 -10.27 15.81 -34.05
N VAL A 192 -9.21 16.61 -34.22
CA VAL A 192 -8.53 16.83 -35.51
C VAL A 192 -7.79 15.57 -35.96
N ALA A 193 -7.06 14.90 -35.06
CA ALA A 193 -6.34 13.66 -35.36
C ALA A 193 -7.30 12.51 -35.72
N ASP A 194 -8.43 12.42 -35.02
CA ASP A 194 -9.48 11.41 -35.27
C ASP A 194 -10.32 11.71 -36.53
N GLY A 195 -10.04 12.81 -37.22
CA GLY A 195 -10.66 13.17 -38.50
C GLY A 195 -12.05 13.79 -38.41
N LYS A 196 -12.50 14.25 -37.24
CA LYS A 196 -13.82 14.89 -37.08
C LYS A 196 -13.95 16.21 -37.83
N TYR A 197 -12.82 16.80 -38.22
CA TYR A 197 -12.72 18.03 -38.98
C TYR A 197 -12.59 17.81 -40.50
N ASP A 198 -12.43 16.57 -40.97
CA ASP A 198 -12.05 16.24 -42.36
C ASP A 198 -13.04 16.75 -43.39
N TRP A 199 -14.33 16.60 -43.11
CA TRP A 199 -15.39 17.07 -43.99
C TRP A 199 -15.39 18.59 -44.15
N LYS A 200 -15.05 19.35 -43.08
CA LYS A 200 -14.93 20.81 -43.13
C LYS A 200 -13.66 21.24 -43.86
N ILE A 201 -12.55 20.54 -43.63
CA ILE A 201 -11.26 20.83 -44.27
C ILE A 201 -11.37 20.61 -45.79
N ASN A 202 -11.90 19.46 -46.21
CA ASN A 202 -12.03 19.11 -47.64
C ASN A 202 -12.98 20.06 -48.40
N SER A 203 -14.05 20.53 -47.76
CA SER A 203 -15.00 21.48 -48.37
C SER A 203 -14.35 22.82 -48.72
N ILE A 204 -13.43 23.31 -47.90
CA ILE A 204 -12.77 24.60 -48.12
C ILE A 204 -11.61 24.47 -49.12
N GLN A 205 -10.85 23.37 -49.08
CA GLN A 205 -9.80 23.10 -50.06
C GLN A 205 -10.36 22.98 -51.49
N ASN A 206 -11.57 22.42 -51.66
CA ASN A 206 -12.25 22.34 -52.96
C ASN A 206 -12.78 23.70 -53.44
N ASN A 207 -13.20 24.60 -52.53
CA ASN A 207 -13.66 25.95 -52.87
C ASN A 207 -12.53 26.93 -53.20
N ILE A 208 -11.29 26.69 -52.72
CA ILE A 208 -10.11 27.49 -53.07
C ILE A 208 -9.48 27.06 -54.41
N ARG A 209 -9.79 25.83 -54.88
CA ARG A 209 -9.31 25.26 -56.14
C ARG A 209 -10.24 25.49 -57.34
N MET A 210 -11.41 26.10 -57.15
CA MET A 210 -12.31 26.58 -58.21
C MET A 210 -12.11 28.08 -58.44
#